data_AF-A0A7X9BXY9-F1
#
_entry.id   AF-A0A7X9BXY9-F1
#
_cell.length_a   1.000
_cell.length_b   1.000
_cell.length_c   1.000
_cell.angle_alpha   90.00
_cell.angle_beta   90.00
_cell.angle_gamma   90.00
#
_symmetry.space_group_name_H-M   'P 1'
#
loop_
_entity.id
_entity.type
_entity.pdbx_description
1 polymer ?
#
loop_
_entity_poly.entity_id
_entity_poly.type
_entity_poly.pdbx_seq_one_letter_code
_entity_poly.pdbx_strand_id
1 'polypeptide(L)' 'KDLDIDLERGVIKGIVVQGATRNWSFFGGRSEDILVPWERVKKIGVDVILVDAQDLPNYSSLNDERR' A
#
# COMPACT_ATOMS: atom_id res chain seq x y z
N LYS A 1 5.68 7.30 10.96
CA LYS A 1 4.24 7.07 10.70
C LYS A 1 4.04 6.02 9.60
N ASP A 2 5.11 5.31 9.25
CA ASP A 2 5.26 4.63 7.95
C ASP A 2 5.44 3.10 8.13
N LEU A 3 5.61 2.66 9.38
CA LEU A 3 5.72 1.26 9.78
C LEU A 3 4.72 0.99 10.91
N ASP A 4 4.00 -0.12 10.78
CA ASP A 4 3.19 -0.68 11.86
C ASP A 4 4.00 -1.77 12.56
N ILE A 5 4.11 -1.66 13.88
CA ILE A 5 4.99 -2.51 14.71
C ILE A 5 4.17 -3.07 15.87
N ASP A 6 4.29 -4.38 16.07
CA ASP A 6 3.86 -5.04 17.30
C ASP A 6 4.92 -4.82 18.39
N LEU A 7 4.65 -3.95 19.36
CA LEU A 7 5.60 -3.63 20.42
C LEU A 7 5.76 -4.75 21.46
N GLU A 8 4.74 -5.60 21.64
CA GLU A 8 4.83 -6.72 22.58
C GLU A 8 5.70 -7.84 22.00
N ARG A 9 5.57 -8.08 20.69
CA ARG A 9 6.26 -9.17 19.99
C ARG A 9 7.57 -8.74 19.34
N GLY A 10 7.81 -7.44 19.20
CA GLY A 10 9.00 -6.87 18.55
C GLY A 10 9.05 -7.13 17.04
N VAL A 11 7.89 -7.28 16.37
CA VAL A 11 7.81 -7.61 14.95
C VAL A 11 7.15 -6.50 14.14
N ILE A 12 7.55 -6.35 12.88
CA ILE A 12 6.90 -5.46 11.93
C ILE A 12 5.63 -6.13 11.42
N LYS A 13 4.48 -5.45 11.56
CA LYS A 13 3.19 -5.88 11.00
C LYS A 13 3.06 -5.50 9.53
N GLY A 14 3.55 -4.32 9.17
CA GLY A 14 3.45 -3.83 7.81
C GLY A 14 4.02 -2.44 7.61
N ILE A 15 3.91 -1.97 6.37
CA ILE A 15 4.34 -0.65 5.94
C ILE A 15 3.09 0.14 5.56
N VAL A 16 2.98 1.38 6.01
CA VAL A 16 1.88 2.28 5.66
C VAL A 16 2.35 3.15 4.51
N VAL A 17 1.64 3.08 3.37
CA VAL A 17 1.93 3.88 2.18
C VAL A 17 0.73 4.76 1.85
N GLN A 18 0.98 5.98 1.39
CA GLN A 18 -0.09 6.86 0.94
C GLN A 18 -0.75 6.26 -0.30
N GLY A 19 -2.07 6.07 -0.28
CA GLY A 19 -2.81 5.61 -1.44
C GLY A 19 -2.74 6.62 -2.58
N ALA A 20 -2.80 6.12 -3.82
CA ALA A 20 -2.80 6.99 -5.00
C ALA A 20 -4.06 7.88 -5.00
N THR A 21 -3.88 9.18 -5.25
CA THR A 21 -5.00 10.10 -5.47
C THR A 21 -5.76 9.69 -6.73
N ARG A 22 -7.08 9.51 -6.61
CA ARG A 22 -7.94 9.22 -7.77
C ARG A 22 -8.16 10.53 -8.54
N ASN A 23 -7.41 10.74 -9.61
CA ASN A 23 -7.37 12.02 -10.33
C ASN A 23 -8.59 12.28 -11.24
N TRP A 24 -9.73 11.58 -11.07
CA TRP A 24 -10.84 11.65 -12.04
C TRP A 24 -12.20 12.16 -11.52
N SER A 25 -12.47 12.23 -10.22
CA SER A 25 -13.82 12.62 -9.77
C SER A 25 -13.89 14.06 -9.29
N PHE A 26 -14.79 14.83 -9.90
CA PHE A 26 -15.26 16.18 -9.55
C PHE A 26 -15.79 16.35 -8.11
N PHE A 27 -15.62 15.35 -7.24
CA PHE A 27 -15.97 15.38 -5.83
C PHE A 27 -14.81 14.77 -5.03
N GLY A 28 -13.98 15.65 -4.46
CA GLY A 28 -12.83 15.38 -3.58
C GLY A 28 -12.54 13.93 -3.23
N GLY A 29 -11.72 13.26 -4.06
CA GLY A 29 -11.15 11.96 -3.73
C GLY A 29 -10.08 12.10 -2.65
N ARG A 30 -10.37 11.64 -1.43
CA ARG A 30 -9.37 11.55 -0.36
C ARG A 30 -8.49 10.34 -0.65
N SER A 31 -7.18 10.53 -0.71
CA SER A 31 -6.21 9.44 -0.69
C SER A 31 -6.26 8.78 0.69
N GLU A 32 -6.70 7.54 0.76
CA GLU A 32 -6.61 6.74 1.99
C GLU A 32 -5.27 6.02 2.04
N ASP A 33 -4.66 5.97 3.22
CA ASP A 33 -3.43 5.21 3.43
C ASP A 33 -3.70 3.70 3.28
N ILE A 34 -2.76 3.01 2.65
CA ILE A 34 -2.80 1.57 2.44
C ILE A 34 -1.78 0.93 3.38
N LEU A 35 -2.24 -0.03 4.18
CA LEU A 35 -1.36 -0.91 4.93
C LEU A 35 -0.92 -2.06 4.03
N VAL A 36 0.38 -2.21 3.83
CA VAL A 36 1.00 -3.35 3.17
C VAL A 36 1.53 -4.31 4.25
N PRO A 37 0.90 -5.49 4.46
CA PRO A 37 1.38 -6.47 5.41
C PRO A 37 2.82 -6.91 5.11
N TRP A 38 3.61 -7.15 6.15
CA TRP A 38 5.02 -7.51 5.99
C TRP A 38 5.21 -8.80 5.16
N GLU A 39 4.26 -9.74 5.26
CA GLU A 39 4.28 -11.01 4.53
C GLU A 39 4.14 -10.84 3.00
N ARG A 40 3.67 -9.67 2.56
CA ARG A 40 3.50 -9.33 1.14
C ARG A 40 4.77 -8.73 0.54
N VAL A 41 5.74 -8.31 1.36
CA VAL A 41 7.01 -7.76 0.89
C VAL A 41 7.88 -8.89 0.35
N LYS A 42 8.16 -8.87 -0.96
CA LYS A 42 8.96 -9.90 -1.64
C LYS A 42 10.44 -9.52 -1.68
N LYS A 43 10.75 -8.23 -1.84
CA LYS A 43 12.13 -7.74 -1.90
C LYS A 43 12.19 -6.27 -1.51
N ILE A 44 13.23 -5.89 -0.77
CA ILE A 44 13.59 -4.52 -0.48
C ILE A 44 14.86 -4.20 -1.26
N GLY A 45 14.76 -3.28 -2.22
CA GLY A 45 15.89 -2.69 -2.91
C GLY A 45 16.37 -1.42 -2.20
N VAL A 46 17.37 -0.76 -2.78
CA VAL A 46 17.88 0.52 -2.28
C VAL A 46 16.81 1.62 -2.41
N ASP A 47 16.05 1.60 -3.51
CA ASP A 47 15.06 2.65 -3.81
C ASP A 47 13.62 2.13 -3.86
N VAL A 48 13.42 0.85 -4.13
CA VAL A 48 12.09 0.27 -4.43
C VAL A 48 11.81 -0.96 -3.58
N ILE A 49 10.55 -1.10 -3.16
CA ILE A 49 10.06 -2.29 -2.48
C ILE A 49 9.15 -3.04 -3.46
N LEU A 50 9.45 -4.31 -3.70
CA LEU A 50 8.60 -5.19 -4.48
C LEU A 50 7.61 -5.90 -3.53
N VAL A 51 6.33 -5.74 -3.82
CA VAL A 51 5.23 -6.31 -3.02
C VAL A 51 4.29 -7.13 -3.90
N ASP A 52 3.65 -8.11 -3.29
CA ASP A 52 2.56 -8.85 -3.92
C ASP A 52 1.24 -8.11 -3.69
N ALA A 53 0.65 -7.60 -4.78
CA ALA A 53 -0.48 -6.68 -4.73
C ALA A 53 -1.86 -7.35 -4.97
N GLN A 54 -1.91 -8.67 -5.19
CA GLN A 54 -3.15 -9.34 -5.64
C GLN A 54 -4.37 -9.08 -4.72
N ASP A 55 -4.15 -8.92 -3.42
CA ASP A 55 -5.22 -8.67 -2.44
C ASP A 55 -5.04 -7.35 -1.68
N LEU A 56 -4.26 -6.40 -2.20
CA LEU A 56 -4.19 -5.08 -1.60
C LEU A 56 -5.42 -4.26 -2.00
N PRO A 57 -6.05 -3.53 -1.05
CA PRO A 57 -7.18 -2.66 -1.35
C PRO A 57 -6.79 -1.64 -2.44
N ASN A 58 -7.72 -1.37 -3.36
CA ASN A 58 -7.55 -0.44 -4.49
C ASN A 58 -6.54 -0.84 -5.59
N TYR A 59 -6.00 -2.06 -5.60
CA TYR A 59 -5.18 -2.55 -6.73
C TYR A 59 -5.99 -2.70 -8.03
N SER A 60 -7.24 -3.18 -7.93
CA SER A 60 -8.11 -3.44 -9.08
C SER A 60 -8.49 -2.19 -9.87
N SER A 61 -8.58 -1.04 -9.21
CA SER A 61 -9.04 0.21 -9.82
C SER A 61 -8.00 0.87 -10.72
N LEU A 62 -6.70 0.61 -10.50
CA LEU A 62 -5.61 1.09 -11.35
C LEU A 62 -5.42 0.23 -12.62
N ASN A 63 -5.77 -1.05 -12.55
CA ASN A 63 -5.65 -1.95 -13.70
C ASN A 63 -6.80 -1.76 -14.71
N ASP A 64 -7.97 -1.30 -14.26
CA ASP A 64 -9.14 -1.08 -15.12
C ASP A 64 -8.98 0.16 -16.02
N GLU A 65 -8.26 1.19 -15.56
CA GLU A 65 -7.95 2.40 -16.36
C GLU A 65 -6.87 2.16 -17.45
N ARG A 66 -6.20 1.01 -17.43
CA ARG A 66 -5.12 0.63 -18.35
C ARG A 66 -5.58 -0.33 -19.46
N ARG A 67 -6.88 -0.62 -19.55
CA ARG A 67 -7.46 -1.58 -20.50
C ARG A 67 -8.34 -0.91 -21.55
#